data_AF-A0A3A0FW54-F1
#
_entry.id   AF-A0A3A0FW54-F1
#
_cell.length_a   1.000
_cell.length_b   1.000
_cell.length_c   1.000
_cell.angle_alpha   90.00
_cell.angle_beta   90.00
_cell.angle_gamma   90.00
#
_symmetry.space_group_name_H-M   'P 1'
#
loop_
_entity.id
_entity.type
_entity.pdbx_description
1 polymer ?
#
loop_
_entity_poly.entity_id
_entity_poly.type
_entity_poly.pdbx_seq_one_letter_code
_entity_poly.pdbx_strand_id
1 'polypeptide(L)'
;WIERELKRLGIVNYPEKLPELVSELGQQDPDEIIKLLEQLALYADSPEVSSADIKQLFSHDEVKSEFEFIDCLMNRNAARAEILIENLFQHGKSPFMLLALLAKNFATFIAIKALSDQGRTPHEIRQRLGLAPWLFGKHQSAVRTFSQAQLRRGLHAIMRADSKLKNRSVGQEAIFSELVYAIGRS
;
A
#
# COMPACT_ATOMS: atom_id res chain seq x y z
N TRP A 1 -6.09 19.46 -9.43
CA TRP A 1 -4.66 19.59 -9.79
C TRP A 1 -4.19 18.39 -10.61
N ILE A 2 -4.68 17.18 -10.33
CA ILE A 2 -4.46 15.96 -11.11
C ILE A 2 -4.76 16.16 -12.61
N GLU A 3 -5.90 16.78 -12.95
CA GLU A 3 -6.25 17.09 -14.35
C GLU A 3 -5.26 18.04 -15.05
N ARG A 4 -4.70 18.99 -14.29
CA ARG A 4 -3.66 19.90 -14.79
C ARG A 4 -2.36 19.12 -15.03
N GLU A 5 -2.08 18.14 -14.19
CA GLU A 5 -0.91 17.28 -14.29
C GLU A 5 -1.02 16.30 -15.47
N LEU A 6 -2.19 15.70 -15.68
CA LEU A 6 -2.51 14.89 -16.87
C LEU A 6 -2.25 15.69 -18.16
N LYS A 7 -2.70 16.95 -18.22
CA LYS A 7 -2.41 17.85 -19.34
C LYS A 7 -0.92 18.15 -19.50
N ARG A 8 -0.17 18.32 -18.39
CA ARG A 8 1.29 18.53 -18.42
C ARG A 8 2.01 17.32 -19.03
N LEU A 9 1.51 16.12 -18.76
CA LEU A 9 2.01 14.86 -19.27
C LEU A 9 1.51 14.52 -20.69
N GLY A 10 0.76 15.42 -21.33
CA GLY A 10 0.26 15.22 -22.69
C GLY A 10 -0.97 14.32 -22.80
N ILE A 11 -1.57 13.90 -21.69
CA ILE A 11 -2.82 13.14 -21.67
C ILE A 11 -3.99 14.11 -21.77
N VAL A 12 -4.77 13.98 -22.83
CA VAL A 12 -5.88 14.87 -23.18
C VAL A 12 -7.23 14.18 -23.01
N ASN A 13 -7.28 12.86 -23.22
CA ASN A 13 -8.49 12.06 -23.12
C ASN A 13 -8.29 10.92 -22.11
N TYR A 14 -9.20 10.77 -21.14
CA TYR A 14 -9.12 9.75 -20.10
C TYR A 14 -10.51 9.46 -19.50
N PRO A 15 -10.74 8.27 -18.90
CA PRO A 15 -11.99 7.94 -18.22
C PRO A 15 -12.24 8.88 -17.04
N GLU A 16 -13.49 9.30 -16.88
CA GLU A 16 -13.92 10.28 -15.87
C GLU A 16 -13.48 9.92 -14.44
N LYS A 17 -13.41 8.62 -14.12
CA LYS A 17 -13.02 8.12 -12.79
C LYS A 17 -11.51 8.10 -12.54
N LEU A 18 -10.68 8.35 -13.55
CA LEU A 18 -9.23 8.26 -13.43
C LEU A 18 -8.67 9.16 -12.32
N PRO A 19 -9.06 10.45 -12.19
CA PRO A 19 -8.54 11.33 -11.16
C PRO A 19 -8.86 10.86 -9.73
N GLU A 20 -10.04 10.28 -9.51
CA GLU A 20 -10.43 9.71 -8.21
C GLU A 20 -9.59 8.47 -7.90
N LEU A 21 -9.45 7.56 -8.87
CA LEU A 21 -8.66 6.35 -8.73
C LEU A 21 -7.20 6.64 -8.40
N VAL A 22 -6.51 7.48 -9.18
CA VAL A 22 -5.09 7.79 -8.90
C VAL A 22 -4.92 8.53 -7.57
N SER A 23 -5.90 9.32 -7.17
CA SER A 23 -5.92 10.01 -5.89
C SER A 23 -6.07 9.03 -4.71
N GLU A 24 -6.88 7.99 -4.87
CA GLU A 24 -7.00 6.88 -3.92
C GLU A 24 -5.72 6.04 -3.85
N LEU A 25 -5.18 5.64 -5.01
CA LEU A 25 -3.97 4.83 -5.13
C LEU A 25 -2.74 5.55 -4.57
N GLY A 26 -2.60 6.83 -4.90
CA GLY A 26 -1.53 7.69 -4.39
C GLY A 26 -1.78 8.17 -2.96
N GLN A 27 -2.84 7.71 -2.28
CA GLN A 27 -3.15 8.04 -0.89
C GLN A 27 -3.20 9.56 -0.61
N GLN A 28 -3.68 10.36 -1.58
CA GLN A 28 -3.70 11.82 -1.54
C GLN A 28 -2.31 12.49 -1.45
N ASP A 29 -1.22 11.72 -1.60
CA ASP A 29 0.15 12.22 -1.62
C ASP A 29 0.49 12.72 -3.04
N PRO A 30 0.77 14.02 -3.22
CA PRO A 30 1.05 14.58 -4.54
C PRO A 30 2.20 13.89 -5.27
N ASP A 31 3.26 13.49 -4.57
CA ASP A 31 4.44 12.88 -5.20
C ASP A 31 4.14 11.45 -5.69
N GLU A 32 3.36 10.69 -4.92
CA GLU A 32 2.92 9.35 -5.33
C GLU A 32 1.90 9.41 -6.47
N ILE A 33 0.99 10.38 -6.43
CA ILE A 33 0.04 10.61 -7.51
C ILE A 33 0.78 11.02 -8.79
N ILE A 34 1.80 11.89 -8.70
CA ILE A 34 2.64 12.24 -9.86
C ILE A 34 3.30 11.00 -10.45
N LYS A 35 3.89 10.11 -9.64
CA LYS A 35 4.49 8.86 -10.14
C LYS A 35 3.49 7.97 -10.86
N LEU A 36 2.27 7.80 -10.33
CA LEU A 36 1.22 7.01 -10.96
C LEU A 36 0.78 7.63 -12.29
N LEU A 37 0.69 8.95 -12.36
CA LEU A 37 0.36 9.70 -13.57
C LEU A 37 1.49 9.61 -14.62
N GLU A 38 2.75 9.66 -14.21
CA GLU A 38 3.91 9.48 -15.09
C GLU A 38 3.96 8.07 -15.66
N GLN A 39 3.68 7.04 -14.84
CA GLN A 39 3.55 5.66 -15.29
C GLN A 39 2.42 5.50 -16.32
N LEU A 40 1.28 6.15 -16.09
CA LEU A 40 0.16 6.21 -17.05
C LEU A 40 0.58 6.79 -18.39
N ALA A 41 1.25 7.94 -18.37
CA ALA A 41 1.68 8.63 -19.57
C ALA A 41 2.70 7.83 -20.38
N LEU A 42 3.62 7.14 -19.68
CA LEU A 42 4.60 6.24 -20.31
C LEU A 42 3.94 4.99 -20.91
N TYR A 43 2.86 4.51 -20.30
CA TYR A 43 2.19 3.28 -20.72
C TYR A 43 1.24 3.49 -21.91
N ALA A 44 0.51 4.61 -21.95
CA ALA A 44 -0.51 4.86 -22.96
C ALA A 44 0.04 5.14 -24.37
N ASP A 45 1.34 5.47 -24.50
CA ASP A 45 2.08 5.82 -25.73
C ASP A 45 1.32 6.76 -26.71
N SER A 46 0.32 7.48 -26.19
CA SER A 46 -0.62 8.30 -26.93
C SER A 46 -1.27 9.33 -26.00
N PRO A 47 -1.89 10.40 -26.55
CA PRO A 47 -2.61 11.40 -25.76
C PRO A 47 -3.91 10.88 -25.11
N GLU A 48 -4.28 9.61 -25.34
CA GLU A 48 -5.51 9.01 -24.86
C GLU A 48 -5.20 7.84 -23.92
N VAL A 49 -5.72 7.91 -22.70
CA VAL A 49 -5.72 6.80 -21.76
C VAL A 49 -7.07 6.10 -21.89
N SER A 50 -7.09 4.81 -22.19
CA SER A 50 -8.32 4.02 -22.20
C SER A 50 -8.60 3.37 -20.84
N SER A 51 -9.83 2.88 -20.66
CA SER A 51 -10.14 2.06 -19.48
C SER A 51 -9.37 0.72 -19.46
N ALA A 52 -8.90 0.25 -20.62
CA ALA A 52 -8.05 -0.94 -20.70
C ALA A 52 -6.64 -0.64 -20.18
N ASP A 53 -6.06 0.51 -20.52
CA ASP A 53 -4.74 0.95 -20.05
C ASP A 53 -4.74 1.13 -18.53
N ILE A 54 -5.80 1.73 -17.98
CA ILE A 54 -6.00 1.83 -16.52
C ILE A 54 -6.09 0.44 -15.89
N LYS A 55 -6.85 -0.48 -16.48
CA LYS A 55 -6.98 -1.84 -15.94
C LYS A 55 -5.70 -2.65 -16.04
N GLN A 56 -4.86 -2.38 -17.04
CA GLN A 56 -3.63 -3.12 -17.26
C GLN A 56 -2.48 -2.56 -16.41
N LEU A 57 -2.51 -1.25 -16.13
CA LEU A 57 -1.52 -0.58 -15.30
C LEU A 57 -1.87 -0.59 -13.80
N PHE A 58 -3.17 -0.54 -13.48
CA PHE A 58 -3.69 -0.50 -12.12
C PHE A 58 -4.70 -1.62 -11.86
N SER A 59 -4.44 -2.83 -12.38
CA SER A 59 -5.26 -4.03 -12.19
C SER A 59 -6.03 -3.91 -10.89
N HIS A 60 -7.34 -3.64 -11.00
CA HIS A 60 -8.15 -3.25 -9.83
C HIS A 60 -8.13 -4.35 -8.76
N ASP A 61 -7.74 -5.56 -9.16
CA ASP A 61 -7.50 -6.75 -8.34
C ASP A 61 -6.13 -6.77 -7.66
N GLU A 62 -5.05 -6.21 -8.23
CA GLU A 62 -3.72 -6.15 -7.59
C GLU A 62 -3.71 -5.20 -6.39
N VAL A 63 -4.23 -3.99 -6.58
CA VAL A 63 -4.36 -3.00 -5.50
C VAL A 63 -5.24 -3.57 -4.38
N LYS A 64 -6.36 -4.21 -4.74
CA LYS A 64 -7.20 -4.94 -3.78
C LYS A 64 -6.43 -6.05 -3.07
N SER A 65 -5.65 -6.84 -3.79
CA SER A 65 -4.86 -7.94 -3.24
C SER A 65 -3.75 -7.47 -2.29
N GLU A 66 -3.13 -6.31 -2.55
CA GLU A 66 -2.16 -5.68 -1.65
C GLU A 66 -2.82 -5.21 -0.34
N PHE A 67 -3.95 -4.50 -0.45
CA PHE A 67 -4.72 -4.09 0.73
C PHE A 67 -5.27 -5.28 1.50
N GLU A 68 -5.72 -6.33 0.79
CA GLU A 68 -6.20 -7.57 1.40
C GLU A 68 -5.08 -8.32 2.10
N PHE A 69 -3.87 -8.32 1.53
CA PHE A 69 -2.69 -8.89 2.17
C PHE A 69 -2.33 -8.15 3.46
N ILE A 70 -2.31 -6.82 3.43
CA ILE A 70 -2.12 -5.99 4.64
C ILE A 70 -3.20 -6.30 5.68
N ASP A 71 -4.46 -6.41 5.27
CA ASP A 71 -5.56 -6.75 6.17
C ASP A 71 -5.39 -8.14 6.78
N CYS A 72 -4.92 -9.13 6.02
CA CYS A 72 -4.67 -10.47 6.54
C CYS A 72 -3.56 -10.44 7.59
N LEU A 73 -2.48 -9.67 7.37
CA LEU A 73 -1.41 -9.49 8.35
C LEU A 73 -1.96 -8.84 9.64
N MET A 74 -2.76 -7.79 9.52
CA MET A 74 -3.34 -7.11 10.67
C MET A 74 -4.37 -7.98 11.40
N ASN A 75 -5.13 -8.81 10.69
CA ASN A 75 -6.08 -9.73 11.31
C ASN A 75 -5.46 -11.07 11.73
N ARG A 76 -4.12 -11.21 11.68
CA ARG A 76 -3.37 -12.43 12.02
C ARG A 76 -3.83 -13.66 11.23
N ASN A 77 -4.36 -13.45 10.04
CA ASN A 77 -4.80 -14.52 9.15
C ASN A 77 -3.64 -14.97 8.27
N ALA A 78 -2.69 -15.68 8.87
CA ALA A 78 -1.48 -16.15 8.18
C ALA A 78 -1.82 -17.06 6.98
N ALA A 79 -2.82 -17.94 7.10
CA ALA A 79 -3.21 -18.84 6.02
C ALA A 79 -3.66 -18.09 4.77
N ARG A 80 -4.52 -17.06 4.91
CA ARG A 80 -4.94 -16.24 3.76
C ARG A 80 -3.82 -15.34 3.26
N ALA A 81 -2.96 -14.84 4.15
CA ALA A 81 -1.81 -14.03 3.76
C ALA A 81 -0.82 -14.81 2.87
N GLU A 82 -0.58 -16.10 3.16
CA GLU A 82 0.26 -16.98 2.34
C GLU A 82 -0.31 -17.20 0.93
N ILE A 83 -1.62 -17.41 0.82
CA ILE A 83 -2.28 -17.55 -0.50
C ILE A 83 -2.17 -16.24 -1.31
N LEU A 84 -2.39 -15.10 -0.65
CA LEU A 84 -2.34 -13.80 -1.31
C LEU A 84 -0.94 -13.43 -1.78
N ILE A 85 0.11 -13.74 -1.00
CA ILE A 85 1.47 -13.44 -1.42
C ILE A 85 1.90 -14.29 -2.61
N GLU A 86 1.53 -15.58 -2.63
CA GLU A 86 1.78 -16.46 -3.77
C GLU A 86 1.10 -15.91 -5.04
N ASN A 87 -0.17 -15.52 -4.93
CA ASN A 87 -0.89 -14.90 -6.04
C ASN A 87 -0.23 -13.61 -6.51
N LEU A 88 0.14 -12.70 -5.60
CA LEU A 88 0.81 -11.44 -5.95
C LEU A 88 2.11 -11.67 -6.73
N PHE A 89 2.92 -12.66 -6.32
CA PHE A 89 4.16 -12.97 -7.04
C PHE A 89 3.94 -13.68 -8.37
N GLN A 90 2.95 -14.57 -8.47
CA GLN A 90 2.57 -15.19 -9.75
C GLN A 90 2.12 -14.15 -10.78
N HIS A 91 1.53 -13.04 -10.33
CA HIS A 91 1.13 -11.91 -11.19
C HIS A 91 2.26 -10.88 -11.40
N GLY A 92 3.50 -11.20 -11.00
CA GLY A 92 4.68 -10.37 -11.26
C GLY A 92 4.88 -9.21 -10.30
N LYS A 93 4.20 -9.19 -9.14
CA LYS A 93 4.38 -8.12 -8.16
C LYS A 93 5.81 -8.04 -7.66
N SER A 94 6.38 -6.84 -7.66
CA SER A 94 7.72 -6.61 -7.12
C SER A 94 7.75 -6.83 -5.60
N PRO A 95 8.61 -7.74 -5.09
CA PRO A 95 8.75 -7.96 -3.65
C PRO A 95 9.29 -6.72 -2.92
N PHE A 96 10.14 -5.93 -3.58
CA PHE A 96 10.66 -4.68 -3.03
C PHE A 96 9.56 -3.62 -2.85
N MET A 97 8.67 -3.48 -3.85
CA MET A 97 7.55 -2.55 -3.75
C MET A 97 6.57 -2.97 -2.65
N LEU A 98 6.30 -4.27 -2.53
CA LEU A 98 5.40 -4.78 -1.50
C LEU A 98 5.97 -4.57 -0.09
N LEU A 99 7.27 -4.77 0.13
CA LEU A 99 7.91 -4.44 1.41
C LEU A 99 7.89 -2.94 1.71
N ALA A 100 8.13 -2.09 0.71
CA ALA A 100 8.04 -0.64 0.88
C ALA A 100 6.63 -0.20 1.29
N LEU A 101 5.60 -0.77 0.64
CA LEU A 101 4.20 -0.55 0.97
C LEU A 101 3.89 -0.99 2.40
N LEU A 102 4.34 -2.17 2.81
CA LEU A 102 4.19 -2.65 4.19
C LEU A 102 4.86 -1.72 5.19
N ALA A 103 6.09 -1.28 4.92
CA ALA A 103 6.81 -0.36 5.79
C ALA A 103 6.06 0.96 5.99
N LYS A 104 5.53 1.54 4.90
CA LYS A 104 4.70 2.76 4.95
C LYS A 104 3.45 2.56 5.82
N ASN A 105 2.72 1.47 5.61
CA ASN A 105 1.51 1.16 6.39
C ASN A 105 1.83 0.95 7.88
N PHE A 106 2.89 0.21 8.20
CA PHE A 106 3.31 0.00 9.60
C PHE A 106 3.78 1.29 10.28
N ALA A 107 4.47 2.18 9.58
CA ALA A 107 4.80 3.51 10.11
C ALA A 107 3.53 4.31 10.43
N THR A 108 2.54 4.29 9.53
CA THR A 108 1.22 4.90 9.75
C THR A 108 0.49 4.29 10.94
N PHE A 109 0.52 2.95 11.09
CA PHE A 109 -0.07 2.26 12.24
C PHE A 109 0.55 2.69 13.56
N ILE A 110 1.89 2.78 13.62
CA ILE A 110 2.62 3.24 14.80
C ILE A 110 2.23 4.68 15.14
N ALA A 111 2.12 5.56 14.14
CA ALA A 111 1.73 6.95 14.33
C ALA A 111 0.29 7.08 14.86
N ILE A 112 -0.67 6.35 14.28
CA ILE A 112 -2.06 6.29 14.75
C ILE A 112 -2.11 5.80 16.19
N LYS A 113 -1.38 4.72 16.51
CA LYS A 113 -1.34 4.15 17.85
C LYS A 113 -0.75 5.13 18.86
N ALA A 114 0.34 5.80 18.51
CA ALA A 114 1.02 6.75 19.39
C ALA A 114 0.13 7.94 19.74
N LEU A 115 -0.56 8.50 18.74
CA LEU A 115 -1.47 9.62 18.97
C LEU A 115 -2.72 9.19 19.74
N SER A 116 -3.22 7.98 19.48
CA SER A 116 -4.34 7.40 20.23
C SER A 116 -3.97 7.18 21.70
N ASP A 117 -2.77 6.68 21.98
CA ASP A 117 -2.26 6.47 23.35
C ASP A 117 -2.03 7.81 24.08
N GLN A 118 -1.85 8.92 23.36
CA GLN A 118 -1.82 10.29 23.89
C GLN A 118 -3.21 10.89 24.13
N GLY A 119 -4.29 10.13 23.91
CA GLY A 119 -5.67 10.59 24.11
C GLY A 119 -6.23 11.47 22.99
N ARG A 120 -5.58 11.52 21.82
CA ARG A 120 -6.10 12.28 20.66
C ARG A 120 -7.34 11.61 20.09
N THR A 121 -8.30 12.42 19.67
CA THR A 121 -9.53 11.94 19.04
C THR A 121 -9.26 11.41 17.62
N PRO A 122 -10.09 10.49 17.10
CA PRO A 122 -9.98 9.99 15.73
C PRO A 122 -9.90 11.11 14.68
N HIS A 123 -10.64 12.20 14.88
CA HIS A 123 -10.64 13.35 13.98
C HIS A 123 -9.29 14.09 13.97
N GLU A 124 -8.73 14.40 15.15
CA GLU A 124 -7.43 15.06 15.28
C GLU A 124 -6.30 14.22 14.67
N ILE A 125 -6.32 12.90 14.91
CA ILE A 125 -5.32 11.98 14.37
C ILE A 125 -5.37 11.99 12.85
N ARG A 126 -6.57 11.81 12.27
CA ARG A 126 -6.75 11.82 10.82
C ARG A 126 -6.28 13.13 10.18
N GLN A 127 -6.67 14.26 10.77
CA GLN A 127 -6.27 15.58 10.27
C GLN A 127 -4.74 15.77 10.35
N ARG A 128 -4.13 15.37 11.46
CA ARG A 128 -2.67 15.46 11.66
C ARG A 128 -1.88 14.60 10.67
N LEU A 129 -2.39 13.42 10.33
CA LEU A 129 -1.75 12.49 9.41
C LEU A 129 -2.13 12.72 7.94
N GLY A 130 -3.06 13.64 7.65
CA GLY A 130 -3.50 13.92 6.28
C GLY A 130 -4.23 12.75 5.61
N LEU A 131 -4.77 11.80 6.38
CA LEU A 131 -5.35 10.57 5.84
C LEU A 131 -6.79 10.79 5.35
N ALA A 132 -7.14 10.14 4.23
CA ALA A 132 -8.51 10.06 3.75
C ALA A 132 -9.42 9.36 4.79
N PRO A 133 -10.71 9.77 4.94
CA PRO A 133 -11.61 9.20 5.94
C PRO A 133 -11.74 7.67 5.90
N TRP A 134 -11.88 7.11 4.69
CA TRP A 134 -12.05 5.66 4.51
C TRP A 134 -10.81 4.87 4.92
N LEU A 135 -9.62 5.32 4.49
CA LEU A 135 -8.33 4.70 4.81
C LEU A 135 -8.03 4.79 6.30
N PHE A 136 -8.27 5.96 6.90
CA PHE A 136 -8.11 6.14 8.34
C PHE A 136 -9.02 5.22 9.15
N GLY A 137 -10.30 5.08 8.77
CA GLY A 137 -11.22 4.17 9.45
C GLY A 137 -10.72 2.73 9.44
N LYS A 138 -10.23 2.26 8.28
CA LYS A 138 -9.64 0.93 8.12
C LYS A 138 -8.39 0.73 8.98
N HIS A 139 -7.44 1.65 8.91
CA HIS A 139 -6.21 1.60 9.69
C HIS A 139 -6.45 1.73 11.20
N GLN A 140 -7.37 2.60 11.63
CA GLN A 140 -7.70 2.78 13.02
C GLN A 140 -8.31 1.52 13.63
N SER A 141 -9.18 0.82 12.89
CA SER A 141 -9.74 -0.46 13.32
C SER A 141 -8.64 -1.50 13.50
N ALA A 142 -7.76 -1.64 12.51
CA ALA A 142 -6.63 -2.57 12.54
C ALA A 142 -5.65 -2.29 13.70
N VAL A 143 -5.37 -1.02 13.99
CA VAL A 143 -4.42 -0.62 15.04
C VAL A 143 -4.94 -0.91 16.46
N ARG A 144 -6.26 -0.90 16.68
CA ARG A 144 -6.84 -1.10 18.02
C ARG A 144 -6.48 -2.45 18.65
N THR A 145 -6.27 -3.48 17.83
CA THR A 145 -5.94 -4.83 18.29
C THR A 145 -4.43 -5.04 18.50
N PHE A 146 -3.59 -4.03 18.21
CA PHE A 146 -2.15 -4.09 18.37
C PHE A 146 -1.65 -3.14 19.46
N SER A 147 -0.68 -3.63 20.24
CA SER A 147 0.17 -2.80 21.08
C SER A 147 1.27 -2.12 20.28
N GLN A 148 1.82 -1.03 20.83
CA GLN A 148 3.00 -0.38 20.25
C GLN A 148 4.18 -1.33 20.04
N ALA A 149 4.40 -2.22 21.01
CA ALA A 149 5.48 -3.21 20.93
C ALA A 149 5.27 -4.17 19.75
N GLN A 150 4.03 -4.60 19.50
CA GLN A 150 3.70 -5.48 18.36
C GLN A 150 3.92 -4.78 17.02
N LEU A 151 3.45 -3.53 16.87
CA LEU A 151 3.65 -2.77 15.63
C LEU A 151 5.14 -2.52 15.34
N ARG A 152 5.94 -2.21 16.38
CA ARG A 152 7.40 -2.06 16.26
C ARG A 152 8.08 -3.37 15.86
N ARG A 153 7.68 -4.50 16.46
CA ARG A 153 8.18 -5.82 16.05
C ARG A 153 7.87 -6.12 14.58
N GLY A 154 6.66 -5.80 14.13
CA GLY A 154 6.27 -5.95 12.72
C GLY A 154 7.15 -5.10 11.80
N LEU A 155 7.39 -3.83 12.14
CA LEU A 155 8.30 -2.97 11.38
C LEU A 155 9.73 -3.52 11.32
N HIS A 156 10.25 -4.04 12.43
CA HIS A 156 11.56 -4.70 12.45
C HIS A 156 11.60 -5.95 11.56
N ALA A 157 10.52 -6.74 11.53
CA ALA A 157 10.41 -7.91 10.64
C ALA A 157 10.45 -7.49 9.16
N ILE A 158 9.76 -6.40 8.80
CA ILE A 158 9.78 -5.84 7.44
C ILE A 158 11.19 -5.39 7.05
N MET A 159 11.91 -4.69 7.94
CA MET A 159 13.30 -4.27 7.69
C MET A 159 14.26 -5.45 7.52
N ARG A 160 14.05 -6.53 8.28
CA ARG A 160 14.82 -7.77 8.14
C ARG A 160 14.55 -8.44 6.79
N ALA A 161 13.29 -8.47 6.35
CA ALA A 161 12.90 -8.99 5.04
C ALA A 161 13.55 -8.19 3.90
N ASP A 162 13.56 -6.85 3.99
CA ASP A 162 14.20 -5.98 2.99
C ASP A 162 15.71 -6.26 2.88
N SER A 163 16.38 -6.42 4.03
CA SER A 163 17.79 -6.79 4.08
C SER A 163 18.07 -8.15 3.43
N LYS A 164 17.17 -9.13 3.63
CA LYS A 164 17.29 -10.48 3.04
C LYS A 164 17.08 -10.45 1.52
N LEU A 165 16.08 -9.73 1.02
CA LEU A 165 15.84 -9.58 -0.43
C LEU A 165 17.05 -8.96 -1.14
N LYS A 166 17.69 -7.96 -0.52
CA LYS A 166 18.91 -7.33 -1.05
C LYS A 166 20.09 -8.29 -1.13
N ASN A 167 20.12 -9.36 -0.33
CA ASN A 167 21.22 -10.32 -0.25
C ASN A 167 21.06 -11.54 -1.18
N ARG A 168 20.08 -11.55 -2.11
CA ARG A 168 19.82 -12.51 -3.23
C ARG A 168 19.94 -14.04 -2.97
N SER A 169 20.16 -14.47 -1.74
CA SER A 169 20.47 -15.85 -1.36
C SER A 169 19.26 -16.67 -0.93
N VAL A 170 18.11 -16.01 -0.73
CA VAL A 170 16.85 -16.63 -0.29
C VAL A 170 15.74 -16.18 -1.25
N GLY A 171 14.88 -17.13 -1.66
CA GLY A 171 13.71 -16.83 -2.50
C GLY A 171 12.73 -15.87 -1.82
N GLN A 172 12.11 -15.00 -2.61
CA GLN A 172 11.18 -13.98 -2.13
C GLN A 172 9.99 -14.59 -1.37
N GLU A 173 9.50 -15.74 -1.82
CA GLU A 173 8.38 -16.48 -1.22
C GLU A 173 8.72 -16.88 0.22
N ALA A 174 9.91 -17.45 0.43
CA ALA A 174 10.37 -17.85 1.76
C ALA A 174 10.57 -16.66 2.70
N ILE A 175 11.08 -15.53 2.19
CA ILE A 175 11.25 -14.30 2.97
C ILE A 175 9.91 -13.76 3.43
N PHE A 176 8.91 -13.71 2.53
CA PHE A 176 7.59 -13.22 2.87
C PHE A 176 6.80 -14.18 3.76
N SER A 177 6.94 -15.49 3.58
CA SER A 177 6.36 -16.46 4.51
C SER A 177 6.89 -16.25 5.94
N GLU A 178 8.21 -16.12 6.10
CA GLU A 178 8.80 -15.80 7.42
C GLU A 178 8.25 -14.47 7.99
N LEU A 179 8.08 -13.46 7.14
CA LEU A 179 7.49 -12.17 7.52
C LEU A 179 6.05 -12.32 8.03
N VAL A 180 5.21 -13.07 7.30
CA VAL A 180 3.81 -13.36 7.67
C VAL A 180 3.76 -14.04 9.03
N TYR A 181 4.59 -15.06 9.26
CA TYR A 181 4.65 -15.74 10.56
C TYR A 181 5.13 -14.83 11.70
N ALA A 182 6.12 -13.97 11.43
CA ALA A 182 6.66 -13.04 12.43
C ALA A 182 5.63 -12.01 12.88
N ILE A 183 4.80 -11.49 11.96
CA ILE A 183 3.74 -10.53 12.26
C ILE A 183 2.54 -11.24 12.89
N GLY A 184 2.10 -12.38 12.35
CA GLY A 184 0.89 -13.08 12.77
C GLY A 184 0.95 -13.70 14.18
N ARG A 185 2.13 -14.06 14.68
CA ARG A 185 2.31 -14.61 16.05
C ARG A 185 2.40 -13.55 17.16
N SER A 186 2.46 -12.26 16.81
CA SER A 186 2.92 -11.21 17.72
C SER A 186 1.89 -10.69 18.73
#